data_AF-A0A9D0NYW4-F1
#
_entry.id   AF-A0A9D0NYW4-F1
#
_cell.length_a   1.000
_cell.length_b   1.000
_cell.length_c   1.000
_cell.angle_alpha   90.00
_cell.angle_beta   90.00
_cell.angle_gamma   90.00
#
_symmetry.space_group_name_H-M   'P 1'
#
loop_
_entity.id
_entity.type
_entity.pdbx_description
1 polymer ?
#
loop_
_entity_poly.entity_id
_entity_poly.type
_entity_poly.pdbx_seq_one_letter_code
_entity_poly.pdbx_strand_id
1 'polypeptide(L)'
;MTIIEYCRDPYGELSKLRKTLLQQLLDDPDQCLWERARGLIIRDIPIVTLEMAVQSVRGNSDAGQVPDPFTLYRALRFAVDYEASEPASLRGGICRK
;
A
#
# COMPACT_ATOMS: atom_id res chain seq x y z
N MET A 1 1.62 -2.72 18.06
CA MET A 1 1.70 -3.54 16.84
C MET A 1 1.83 -2.60 15.65
N THR A 2 2.90 -2.74 14.88
CA THR A 2 3.16 -1.91 13.68
C THR A 2 2.35 -2.45 12.50
N ILE A 3 1.79 -1.55 11.66
CA ILE A 3 0.98 -1.91 10.47
C ILE A 3 1.74 -2.84 9.49
N ILE A 4 3.07 -2.76 9.52
CA ILE A 4 4.01 -3.58 8.72
C ILE A 4 3.85 -5.08 9.00
N GLU A 5 3.52 -5.49 10.23
CA GLU A 5 3.35 -6.91 10.58
C GLU A 5 2.15 -7.56 9.88
N TYR A 6 1.19 -6.75 9.40
CA TYR A 6 0.02 -7.23 8.67
C TYR A 6 0.21 -7.24 7.15
N CYS A 7 1.31 -6.64 6.65
CA CYS A 7 1.63 -6.66 5.23
C CYS A 7 2.13 -8.05 4.80
N ARG A 8 1.81 -8.44 3.57
CA ARG A 8 2.16 -9.75 3.02
C ARG A 8 2.72 -9.62 1.61
N ASP A 9 3.64 -10.50 1.27
CA ASP A 9 4.09 -10.68 -0.11
C ASP A 9 3.60 -12.05 -0.63
N PRO A 10 3.80 -12.38 -1.92
CA PRO A 10 3.30 -13.64 -2.50
C PRO A 10 3.84 -14.92 -1.83
N TYR A 11 4.85 -14.81 -0.96
CA TYR A 11 5.44 -15.90 -0.20
C TYR A 11 4.95 -15.94 1.25
N GLY A 12 4.03 -15.06 1.66
CA GLY A 12 3.45 -14.99 2.99
C GLY A 12 3.84 -13.72 3.75
N GLU A 13 4.37 -13.87 4.95
CA GLU A 13 4.82 -12.71 5.75
C GLU A 13 6.05 -12.05 5.14
N LEU A 14 6.12 -10.72 5.25
CA LEU A 14 7.29 -9.98 4.80
C LEU A 14 8.57 -10.44 5.54
N SER A 15 9.64 -10.64 4.79
CA SER A 15 10.95 -10.92 5.38
C SER A 15 11.41 -9.79 6.30
N LYS A 16 12.26 -10.11 7.29
CA LYS A 16 12.81 -9.13 8.24
C LYS A 16 13.45 -7.93 7.53
N LEU A 17 14.17 -8.17 6.43
CA LEU A 17 14.79 -7.12 5.62
C LEU A 17 13.74 -6.14 5.06
N ARG A 18 12.65 -6.66 4.51
CA ARG A 18 11.54 -5.84 3.96
C ARG A 18 10.83 -5.07 5.06
N LYS A 19 10.57 -5.70 6.20
CA LYS A 19 9.98 -5.05 7.37
C LYS A 19 10.85 -3.89 7.88
N THR A 20 12.16 -4.10 8.00
CA THR A 20 13.12 -3.04 8.38
C THR A 20 13.13 -1.90 7.37
N LEU A 21 13.12 -2.20 6.07
CA LEU A 21 13.11 -1.17 5.02
C LEU A 21 11.84 -0.32 5.08
N LEU A 22 10.66 -0.92 5.28
CA LEU A 22 9.41 -0.19 5.47
C LEU A 22 9.41 0.65 6.74
N GLN A 23 9.99 0.13 7.83
CA GLN A 23 10.10 0.87 9.09
C GLN A 23 11.00 2.09 8.95
N GLN A 24 12.18 1.93 8.34
CA GLN A 24 13.09 3.04 8.05
C GLN A 24 12.41 4.13 7.22
N LEU A 25 11.65 3.73 6.21
CA LEU A 25 10.92 4.66 5.35
C LEU A 25 9.79 5.39 6.11
N LEU A 26 9.15 4.75 7.09
CA LEU A 26 8.16 5.41 7.95
C LEU A 26 8.80 6.40 8.93
N ASP A 27 10.00 6.11 9.42
CA ASP A 27 10.67 6.94 10.41
C ASP A 27 11.31 8.18 9.76
N ASP A 28 11.98 8.01 8.61
CA ASP A 28 12.65 9.09 7.88
C ASP A 28 12.63 8.82 6.36
N PRO A 29 11.56 9.25 5.65
CA PRO A 29 11.43 8.97 4.23
C PRO A 29 12.38 9.83 3.40
N ASP A 30 13.33 9.17 2.75
CA ASP A 30 14.21 9.79 1.76
C ASP A 30 14.06 9.16 0.36
N GLN A 31 14.58 9.86 -0.66
CA GLN A 31 14.46 9.43 -2.05
C GLN A 31 15.12 8.06 -2.32
N CYS A 32 16.27 7.79 -1.72
CA CYS A 32 16.98 6.52 -1.87
C CYS A 32 16.21 5.37 -1.22
N LEU A 33 15.68 5.56 -0.01
CA LEU A 33 14.81 4.56 0.62
C LEU A 33 13.53 4.35 -0.18
N TRP A 34 12.92 5.42 -0.69
CA TRP A 34 11.71 5.34 -1.52
C TRP A 34 11.95 4.52 -2.79
N GLU A 35 12.99 4.82 -3.56
CA GLU A 35 13.31 4.07 -4.78
C GLU A 35 13.55 2.58 -4.53
N ARG A 36 14.14 2.24 -3.37
CA ARG A 36 14.37 0.85 -2.97
C ARG A 36 13.09 0.15 -2.51
N ALA A 37 12.16 0.88 -1.90
CA ALA A 37 10.95 0.33 -1.29
C ALA A 37 9.72 0.36 -2.19
N ARG A 38 9.63 1.27 -3.17
CA ARG A 38 8.41 1.52 -3.95
C ARG A 38 7.89 0.31 -4.72
N GLY A 39 8.81 -0.56 -5.18
CA GLY A 39 8.49 -1.81 -5.87
C GLY A 39 8.18 -2.99 -4.93
N LEU A 40 8.25 -2.81 -3.61
CA LEU A 40 7.93 -3.87 -2.67
C LEU A 40 6.44 -4.20 -2.75
N ILE A 41 6.14 -5.49 -2.90
CA ILE A 41 4.78 -6.01 -2.75
C ILE A 41 4.48 -6.05 -1.25
N ILE A 42 3.43 -5.34 -0.86
CA ILE A 42 2.95 -5.23 0.53
C ILE A 42 1.60 -5.93 0.74
N ARG A 43 0.99 -6.41 -0.36
CA ARG A 43 -0.15 -7.32 -0.38
C ARG A 43 -0.03 -8.28 -1.56
N ASP A 44 -0.34 -9.55 -1.35
CA ASP A 44 -0.28 -10.62 -2.35
C ASP A 44 -1.55 -10.72 -3.22
N ILE A 45 -2.76 -10.62 -2.64
CA ILE A 45 -4.02 -10.76 -3.39
C ILE A 45 -5.03 -9.63 -3.08
N PRO A 46 -5.34 -8.77 -4.07
CA PRO A 46 -4.58 -8.57 -5.30
C PRO A 46 -3.16 -8.07 -5.00
N ILE A 47 -2.27 -8.24 -5.98
CA ILE A 47 -0.89 -7.76 -5.87
C ILE A 47 -0.92 -6.23 -5.77
N VAL A 48 -0.48 -5.69 -4.64
CA VAL A 48 -0.34 -4.25 -4.41
C VAL A 48 1.11 -3.96 -4.01
N THR A 49 1.77 -3.12 -4.80
CA THR A 49 3.07 -2.56 -4.44
C THR A 49 2.91 -1.32 -3.55
N LEU A 50 3.97 -0.95 -2.85
CA LEU A 50 3.99 0.28 -2.06
C LEU A 50 3.67 1.51 -2.92
N GLU A 51 4.20 1.60 -4.13
CA GLU A 51 3.89 2.67 -5.08
C GLU A 51 2.40 2.73 -5.43
N MET A 52 1.78 1.59 -5.74
CA MET A 52 0.35 1.53 -6.06
C MET A 52 -0.50 1.96 -4.86
N ALA A 53 -0.13 1.53 -3.65
CA ALA A 53 -0.84 1.92 -2.44
C ALA A 53 -0.72 3.43 -2.17
N VAL A 54 0.47 4.00 -2.36
CA VAL A 54 0.71 5.45 -2.25
C VAL A 54 -0.09 6.22 -3.28
N GLN A 55 -0.11 5.78 -4.54
CA GLN A 55 -0.93 6.38 -5.61
C GLN A 55 -2.43 6.30 -5.32
N SER A 56 -2.89 5.26 -4.61
CA SER A 56 -4.30 5.11 -4.25
C SER A 56 -4.75 6.08 -3.15
N VAL A 57 -3.82 6.54 -2.30
CA VAL A 57 -4.13 7.47 -1.21
C VAL A 57 -3.71 8.92 -1.51
N ARG A 58 -2.80 9.13 -2.46
CA ARG A 58 -2.42 10.45 -2.95
C ARG A 58 -3.34 10.91 -4.07
N GLY A 59 -3.65 12.22 -4.08
CA GLY A 59 -4.26 12.86 -5.25
C GLY A 59 -3.24 13.01 -6.39
N ASN A 60 -3.73 13.19 -7.62
CA ASN A 60 -2.95 13.25 -8.87
C ASN A 60 -1.81 14.30 -8.93
N SER A 61 -1.66 15.16 -7.93
CA SER A 61 -0.77 16.33 -7.99
C SER A 61 0.70 16.04 -7.65
N ASP A 62 1.02 14.90 -7.02
CA ASP A 62 2.37 14.63 -6.46
C ASP A 62 2.97 13.29 -6.92
N ALA A 63 2.59 12.83 -8.11
CA ALA A 63 3.16 11.61 -8.72
C ALA A 63 4.66 11.80 -9.02
N GLY A 64 5.52 11.24 -8.17
CA GLY A 64 6.99 11.26 -8.33
C GLY A 64 7.76 11.86 -7.16
N GLN A 65 7.09 12.48 -6.18
CA GLN A 65 7.74 12.93 -4.95
C GLN A 65 7.79 11.83 -3.89
N VAL A 66 8.79 11.87 -3.01
CA VAL A 66 8.84 11.01 -1.82
C VAL A 66 7.56 11.22 -0.98
N PRO A 67 6.85 10.15 -0.60
CA PRO A 67 5.74 10.24 0.33
C PRO A 67 6.19 10.57 1.74
N ASP A 68 5.48 11.50 2.39
CA ASP A 68 5.67 11.80 3.80
C ASP A 68 5.26 10.58 4.67
N PRO A 69 5.72 10.51 5.93
CA PRO A 69 5.45 9.37 6.81
C PRO A 69 3.96 9.05 6.97
N PHE A 70 3.12 10.07 6.96
CA PHE A 70 1.68 9.92 7.16
C PHE A 70 1.01 9.36 5.90
N THR A 71 1.42 9.80 4.71
CA THR A 71 1.02 9.19 3.44
C THR A 71 1.44 7.73 3.36
N LEU A 72 2.68 7.41 3.76
CA LEU A 72 3.17 6.03 3.79
C LEU A 72 2.37 5.15 4.74
N TYR A 73 2.09 5.64 5.94
CA TYR A 73 1.25 4.92 6.90
C TYR A 73 -0.16 4.65 6.31
N ARG A 74 -0.78 5.65 5.68
CA ARG A 74 -2.08 5.49 5.01
C ARG A 74 -2.01 4.47 3.87
N ALA A 75 -0.94 4.45 3.10
CA ALA A 75 -0.74 3.49 2.01
C ALA A 75 -0.62 2.06 2.54
N LEU A 76 0.18 1.83 3.60
CA LEU A 76 0.28 0.52 4.24
C LEU A 76 -1.06 0.08 4.81
N ARG A 77 -1.77 1.00 5.47
CA ARG A 77 -3.11 0.73 5.98
C ARG A 77 -4.08 0.39 4.86
N PHE A 78 -4.05 1.14 3.76
CA PHE A 78 -4.84 0.85 2.56
C PHE A 78 -4.57 -0.58 2.08
N ALA A 79 -3.31 -1.00 1.94
CA ALA A 79 -2.98 -2.35 1.49
C ALA A 79 -3.47 -3.45 2.44
N VAL A 80 -3.39 -3.25 3.75
CA VAL A 80 -3.91 -4.17 4.76
C VAL A 80 -5.44 -4.23 4.71
N ASP A 81 -6.10 -3.07 4.69
CA ASP A 81 -7.56 -2.93 4.67
C ASP A 81 -8.16 -3.27 3.28
N TYR A 82 -7.34 -3.52 2.24
CA TYR A 82 -7.76 -3.77 0.85
C TYR A 82 -8.56 -5.10 0.67
N GLU A 83 -9.07 -5.74 1.73
CA GLU A 83 -9.96 -6.89 1.59
C GLU A 83 -11.34 -6.51 0.99
N ALA A 84 -11.71 -7.27 -0.04
CA ALA A 84 -13.10 -7.61 -0.36
C ALA A 84 -14.07 -6.48 -0.76
N SER A 85 -13.62 -5.46 -1.49
CA SER A 85 -14.54 -4.93 -2.50
C SER A 85 -14.58 -5.95 -3.64
N GLU A 86 -15.58 -6.84 -3.62
CA GLU A 86 -16.19 -7.26 -4.89
C GLU A 86 -16.31 -6.01 -5.77
N PRO A 87 -16.08 -6.08 -7.09
CA PRO A 87 -16.43 -4.94 -7.92
C PRO A 87 -17.89 -4.61 -7.60
N ALA A 88 -18.13 -3.45 -6.99
CA ALA A 88 -19.46 -2.91 -6.75
C ALA A 88 -20.13 -2.48 -8.07
N SER A 89 -19.99 -3.31 -9.10
CA SER A 89 -20.62 -3.23 -10.42
C SER A 89 -21.79 -4.22 -10.58
N LEU A 90 -22.22 -4.92 -9.52
CA LEU A 90 -23.40 -5.80 -9.55
C LEU A 90 -24.48 -5.49 -8.50
N ARG A 91 -24.37 -4.41 -7.72
CA ARG A 91 -25.45 -3.92 -6.85
C ARG A 91 -25.96 -2.56 -7.31
N GLY A 92 -26.65 -2.56 -8.44
CA GLY A 92 -27.26 -1.34 -8.98
C GLY A 92 -28.13 -1.57 -10.20
N GLY A 93 -28.61 -2.79 -10.44
CA GLY A 93 -29.71 -3.03 -11.36
C GLY A 93 -30.99 -2.47 -10.75
N ILE A 94 -31.23 -1.18 -10.94
CA ILE A 94 -32.49 -0.53 -10.58
C ILE A 94 -33.59 -1.28 -11.35
N CYS A 95 -34.45 -2.02 -10.63
CA CYS A 95 -35.76 -2.38 -11.16
C CYS A 95 -36.47 -1.07 -11.52
N ARG A 96 -36.53 -0.75 -12.82
CA ARG A 96 -37.49 0.23 -13.34
C ARG A 96 -38.65 -0.56 -13.95
N LYS A 97 -39.85 -0.12 -13.57
CA LYS A 97 -41.17 -0.69 -13.85
C LYS A 97 -41.39 -1.09 -15.31
#